data_AF-F5S6L1-F1
#
_entry.id   AF-F5S6L1-F1
#
_cell.length_a   1.000
_cell.length_b   1.000
_cell.length_c   1.000
_cell.angle_alpha   90.00
_cell.angle_beta   90.00
_cell.angle_gamma   90.00
#
_symmetry.space_group_name_H-M   'P 1'
#
loop_
_entity.id
_entity.type
_entity.pdbx_description
1 polymer ?
#
loop_
_entity_poly.entity_id
_entity_poly.type
_entity_poly.pdbx_seq_one_letter_code
_entity_poly.pdbx_strand_id
1 'polypeptide(L)'
;MKNTTSRLLAACTLAMLAPFAMAKEPQISSNTSGISDAGFLTNITNASVGMGAAEPLSISSTQNGGKLVVVVTGSNGTSCKIPTSNGNPPQMQGINCK
;
A
#
# COMPACT_ATOMS: atom_id res chain seq x y z
N MET A 1 37.12 -56.20 2.52
CA MET A 1 37.57 -54.81 2.25
C MET A 1 36.30 -53.96 2.11
N LYS A 2 35.76 -53.40 3.20
CA LYS A 2 35.94 -52.03 3.73
C LYS A 2 35.76 -50.93 2.69
N ASN A 3 34.59 -50.29 2.68
CA ASN A 3 34.43 -48.87 2.39
C ASN A 3 33.09 -48.34 2.95
N THR A 4 33.13 -48.11 4.25
CA THR A 4 32.39 -47.08 4.97
C THR A 4 32.52 -45.73 4.27
N THR A 5 31.42 -45.06 3.92
CA THR A 5 31.37 -43.59 3.93
C THR A 5 29.93 -43.15 4.15
N SER A 6 29.62 -42.88 5.42
CA SER A 6 28.34 -42.37 5.89
C SER A 6 28.10 -40.98 5.33
N ARG A 7 26.98 -40.78 4.63
CA ARG A 7 26.55 -39.48 4.09
C ARG A 7 26.07 -38.62 5.25
N LEU A 8 26.85 -37.60 5.60
CA LEU A 8 26.45 -36.59 6.58
C LEU A 8 25.38 -35.70 5.94
N LEU A 9 24.10 -35.93 6.29
CA LEU A 9 23.01 -35.00 6.00
C LEU A 9 23.19 -33.76 6.91
N ALA A 10 23.74 -32.69 6.37
CA ALA A 10 23.63 -31.37 6.96
C ALA A 10 22.39 -30.67 6.36
N ALA A 11 21.23 -30.87 6.98
CA ALA A 11 20.04 -30.08 6.69
C ALA A 11 20.21 -28.69 7.33
N CYS A 12 20.74 -27.73 6.57
CA CYS A 12 20.63 -26.32 6.92
C CYS A 12 19.18 -25.90 6.68
N THR A 13 18.35 -25.94 7.73
CA THR A 13 17.09 -25.22 7.75
C THR A 13 17.41 -23.73 7.78
N LEU A 14 17.45 -23.10 6.61
CA LEU A 14 17.35 -21.65 6.50
C LEU A 14 16.00 -21.25 7.11
N ALA A 15 16.00 -20.89 8.38
CA ALA A 15 14.92 -20.14 8.99
C ALA A 15 14.81 -18.82 8.21
N MET A 16 13.82 -18.74 7.32
CA MET A 16 13.45 -17.49 6.68
C MET A 16 12.95 -16.57 7.79
N LEU A 17 13.85 -15.74 8.32
CA LEU A 17 13.48 -14.56 9.09
C LEU A 17 12.90 -13.57 8.07
N ALA A 18 11.62 -13.76 7.72
CA ALA A 18 10.86 -12.71 7.07
C ALA A 18 10.87 -11.52 8.04
N PRO A 19 11.38 -10.34 7.64
CA PRO A 19 11.19 -9.16 8.47
C PRO A 19 9.69 -8.97 8.58
N PHE A 20 9.17 -9.03 9.80
CA PHE A 20 7.85 -8.48 10.12
C PHE A 20 7.91 -7.02 9.69
N ALA A 21 7.40 -6.74 8.49
CA ALA A 21 7.26 -5.39 7.99
C ALA A 21 6.30 -4.69 8.94
N MET A 22 6.86 -4.00 9.94
CA MET A 22 6.13 -2.99 10.69
C MET A 22 5.60 -2.03 9.63
N ALA A 23 4.29 -2.10 9.36
CA ALA A 23 3.64 -1.30 8.34
C ALA A 23 3.83 0.17 8.72
N LYS A 24 4.88 0.78 8.16
CA LYS A 24 5.23 2.17 8.39
C LYS A 24 4.10 3.00 7.76
N GLU A 25 3.57 3.95 8.51
CA GLU A 25 2.57 4.88 7.98
C GLU A 25 3.13 5.56 6.73
N PRO A 26 2.42 5.53 5.59
CA PRO A 26 2.95 6.12 4.37
C PRO A 26 3.19 7.61 4.51
N GLN A 27 4.32 8.09 4.01
CA GLN A 27 4.65 9.51 4.09
C GLN A 27 3.74 10.31 3.15
N ILE A 28 2.98 11.27 3.70
CA ILE A 28 2.12 12.20 2.94
C ILE A 28 2.85 13.54 2.83
N SER A 29 3.13 13.99 1.61
CA SER A 29 3.71 15.32 1.35
C SER A 29 2.66 16.42 1.31
N SER A 30 1.45 16.12 0.82
CA SER A 30 0.36 17.09 0.72
C SER A 30 -1.02 16.43 0.76
N ASN A 31 -2.00 17.12 1.36
CA ASN A 31 -3.40 16.72 1.33
C ASN A 31 -4.29 17.94 1.09
N THR A 32 -4.88 18.03 -0.09
CA THR A 32 -5.86 19.07 -0.47
C THR A 32 -7.26 18.49 -0.69
N SER A 33 -7.49 17.23 -0.28
CA SER A 33 -8.74 16.52 -0.55
C SER A 33 -9.92 16.98 0.31
N GLY A 34 -9.66 17.70 1.41
CA GLY A 34 -10.65 18.06 2.42
C GLY A 34 -11.03 16.90 3.37
N ILE A 35 -10.40 15.74 3.24
CA ILE A 35 -10.64 14.57 4.07
C ILE A 35 -9.73 14.60 5.30
N SER A 36 -10.35 14.52 6.48
CA SER A 36 -9.66 14.51 7.79
C SER A 36 -9.75 13.17 8.52
N ASP A 37 -10.46 12.19 7.97
CA ASP A 37 -10.57 10.86 8.58
C ASP A 37 -9.26 10.09 8.43
N ALA A 38 -8.53 9.95 9.53
CA ALA A 38 -7.19 9.35 9.53
C ALA A 38 -7.22 7.87 9.09
N GLY A 39 -8.24 7.10 9.48
CA GLY A 39 -8.37 5.69 9.10
C GLY A 39 -8.54 5.52 7.59
N PHE A 40 -9.39 6.34 6.98
CA PHE A 40 -9.57 6.38 5.54
C PHE A 40 -8.30 6.82 4.82
N LEU A 41 -7.63 7.88 5.30
CA LEU A 41 -6.36 8.35 4.72
C LEU A 41 -5.29 7.25 4.74
N THR A 42 -5.12 6.56 5.87
CA THR A 42 -4.18 5.42 5.98
C THR A 42 -4.55 4.28 5.05
N ASN A 43 -5.85 3.97 4.89
CA ASN A 43 -6.29 2.92 3.99
C ASN A 43 -5.97 3.24 2.52
N ILE A 44 -6.27 4.46 2.06
CA ILE A 44 -6.01 4.83 0.66
C ILE A 44 -4.52 4.94 0.35
N THR A 45 -3.70 5.40 1.29
CA THR A 45 -2.26 5.54 1.09
C THR A 45 -1.59 4.18 1.07
N ASN A 46 -1.90 3.31 2.02
CA ASN A 46 -1.39 1.93 2.05
C ASN A 46 -1.78 1.16 0.78
N ALA A 47 -3.04 1.26 0.36
CA ALA A 47 -3.51 0.63 -0.87
C ALA A 47 -2.75 1.17 -2.10
N SER A 48 -2.54 2.48 -2.18
CA SER A 48 -1.82 3.11 -3.29
C SER A 48 -0.35 2.68 -3.34
N VAL A 49 0.32 2.59 -2.18
CA VAL A 49 1.70 2.08 -2.09
C VAL A 49 1.76 0.61 -2.50
N GLY A 50 0.81 -0.22 -2.03
CA GLY A 50 0.70 -1.62 -2.43
C GLY A 50 0.47 -1.83 -3.94
N MET A 51 -0.02 -0.80 -4.64
CA MET A 51 -0.19 -0.78 -6.09
C MET A 51 0.97 -0.10 -6.85
N GLY A 52 2.04 0.29 -6.16
CA GLY A 52 3.26 0.83 -6.79
C GLY A 52 3.38 2.34 -6.78
N ALA A 53 2.57 3.07 -6.01
CA ALA A 53 2.83 4.49 -5.73
C ALA A 53 4.02 4.63 -4.78
N ALA A 54 5.04 5.39 -5.19
CA ALA A 54 6.20 5.64 -4.34
C ALA A 54 5.95 6.80 -3.38
N GLU A 55 6.48 6.69 -2.16
CA GLU A 55 6.45 7.77 -1.19
C GLU A 55 7.41 8.92 -1.57
N PRO A 56 7.15 10.16 -1.14
CA PRO A 56 5.94 10.59 -0.44
C PRO A 56 4.72 10.74 -1.36
N LEU A 57 3.53 10.64 -0.79
CA LEU A 57 2.24 10.66 -1.50
C LEU A 57 1.59 12.05 -1.41
N SER A 58 0.94 12.46 -2.50
CA SER A 58 0.07 13.64 -2.55
C SER A 58 -1.38 13.23 -2.72
N ILE A 59 -2.27 13.79 -1.90
CA ILE A 59 -3.68 13.43 -1.83
C ILE A 59 -4.52 14.62 -2.27
N SER A 60 -5.40 14.39 -3.24
CA SER A 60 -6.38 15.37 -3.73
C SER A 60 -7.74 14.71 -3.92
N SER A 61 -8.76 15.50 -4.18
CA SER A 61 -10.09 14.98 -4.50
C SER A 61 -10.66 15.65 -5.74
N THR A 62 -11.50 14.92 -6.43
CA THR A 62 -12.28 15.39 -7.58
C THR A 62 -13.68 14.81 -7.52
N GLN A 63 -14.59 15.35 -8.31
CA GLN A 63 -15.96 14.86 -8.44
C GLN A 63 -16.12 14.19 -9.80
N ASN A 64 -16.65 12.97 -9.81
CA ASN A 64 -16.98 12.26 -11.04
C ASN A 64 -18.42 11.73 -10.95
N GLY A 65 -19.32 12.27 -11.78
CA GLY A 65 -20.73 11.87 -11.78
C GLY A 65 -21.44 12.10 -10.43
N GLY A 66 -21.08 13.17 -9.71
CA GLY A 66 -21.63 13.49 -8.39
C GLY A 66 -21.10 12.60 -7.25
N LYS A 67 -20.09 11.76 -7.51
CA LYS A 67 -19.39 10.98 -6.49
C LYS A 67 -17.98 11.53 -6.29
N LEU A 68 -17.56 11.57 -5.03
CA LEU A 68 -16.21 11.91 -4.64
C LEU A 68 -15.24 10.82 -5.15
N VAL A 69 -14.16 11.26 -5.77
CA VAL A 69 -13.03 10.42 -6.19
C VAL A 69 -11.79 11.01 -5.58
N VAL A 70 -11.11 10.22 -4.75
CA VAL A 70 -9.83 10.61 -4.16
C VAL A 70 -8.72 10.20 -5.12
N VAL A 71 -7.75 11.09 -5.32
CA VAL A 71 -6.60 10.85 -6.18
C VAL A 71 -5.35 10.91 -5.32
N VAL A 72 -4.64 9.78 -5.25
CA VAL A 72 -3.36 9.65 -4.54
C VAL A 72 -2.26 9.53 -5.59
N THR A 73 -1.29 10.45 -5.57
CA THR A 73 -0.16 10.46 -6.50
C THR A 73 1.12 10.19 -5.76
N GLY A 74 1.88 9.20 -6.21
CA GLY A 74 3.22 8.90 -5.70
C GLY A 74 4.28 9.81 -6.31
N SER A 75 5.42 9.91 -5.64
CA SER A 75 6.59 10.67 -6.10
C SER A 75 7.17 10.16 -7.44
N ASN A 76 6.89 8.90 -7.78
CA ASN A 76 7.24 8.27 -9.05
C ASN A 76 6.25 8.54 -10.20
N GLY A 77 5.22 9.36 -9.98
CA GLY A 77 4.21 9.70 -10.98
C GLY A 77 3.04 8.72 -11.05
N THR A 78 3.08 7.59 -10.34
CA THR A 78 1.94 6.66 -10.25
C THR A 78 0.75 7.38 -9.63
N SER A 79 -0.39 7.33 -10.31
CA SER A 79 -1.61 8.02 -9.88
C SER A 79 -2.74 7.02 -9.65
N CYS A 80 -3.19 6.90 -8.40
CA CYS A 80 -4.27 6.05 -7.96
C CYS A 80 -5.58 6.83 -7.82
N LYS A 81 -6.59 6.46 -8.61
CA LYS A 81 -7.95 7.00 -8.50
C LYS A 81 -8.81 6.05 -7.66
N ILE A 82 -9.44 6.59 -6.64
CA ILE A 82 -10.21 5.86 -5.63
C ILE A 82 -11.61 6.45 -5.57
N PRO A 83 -12.58 5.88 -6.30
CA PRO A 83 -13.98 6.26 -6.15
C PRO A 83 -14.47 5.96 -4.73
N THR A 84 -15.23 6.87 -4.13
CA THR A 84 -15.75 6.71 -2.76
C THR A 84 -17.27 6.67 -2.71
N SER A 85 -17.81 6.14 -1.61
CA SER A 85 -19.22 6.29 -1.25
C SER A 85 -19.53 7.71 -0.76
N ASN A 86 -20.82 8.04 -0.74
CA ASN A 86 -21.35 9.32 -0.25
C ASN A 86 -21.49 9.35 1.28
N GLY A 87 -20.90 8.38 1.99
CA GLY A 87 -20.94 8.30 3.46
C GLY A 87 -19.95 9.25 4.12
N ASN A 88 -20.10 9.45 5.44
CA ASN A 88 -19.15 10.18 6.28
C ASN A 88 -18.77 9.31 7.50
N PRO A 89 -17.56 8.71 7.53
CA PRO A 89 -16.48 8.88 6.57
C PRO A 89 -16.76 8.17 5.23
N PRO A 90 -16.18 8.66 4.12
CA PRO A 90 -16.29 8.01 2.82
C PRO A 90 -15.66 6.61 2.86
N GLN A 91 -16.20 5.67 2.10
CA GLN A 91 -15.63 4.32 1.94
C GLN A 91 -15.08 4.14 0.53
N MET A 92 -13.95 3.44 0.40
CA MET A 92 -13.37 3.08 -0.90
C MET A 92 -14.30 2.10 -1.62
N GLN A 93 -14.65 2.39 -2.89
CA GLN A 93 -15.41 1.46 -3.76
C GLN A 93 -14.50 0.66 -4.71
N GLY A 94 -13.22 1.04 -4.77
CA GLY A 94 -12.22 0.43 -5.63
C GLY A 94 -11.01 1.33 -5.74
N ILE A 95 -9.98 0.85 -6.44
CA ILE A 95 -8.75 1.60 -6.69
C ILE A 95 -8.25 1.26 -8.10
N ASN A 96 -7.76 2.27 -8.80
CA ASN A 96 -7.17 2.12 -10.13
C ASN A 96 -5.92 2.99 -10.22
N CYS A 97 -4.73 2.37 -10.24
CA CYS A 97 -3.45 3.05 -10.37
C CYS A 97 -2.89 2.87 -11.78
N LYS A 98 -2.27 3.93 -12.29
CA LYS A 98 -1.59 3.98 -13.58
C LYS A 98 -0.25 4.68 -13.45
#